data_AF-A0A815V731-F1
#
_entry.id   AF-A0A815V731-F1
#
_cell.length_a   1.000
_cell.length_b   1.000
_cell.length_c   1.000
_cell.angle_alpha   90.00
_cell.angle_beta   90.00
_cell.angle_gamma   90.00
#
_symmetry.space_group_name_H-M   'P 1'
#
loop_
_entity.id
_entity.type
_entity.pdbx_description
1 polymer ?
#
loop_
_entity_poly.entity_id
_entity_poly.type
_entity_poly.pdbx_seq_one_letter_code
_entity_poly.pdbx_strand_id
1 'polypeptide(L)'
;MASIEYLSDKNNSDSLRSTTPSLSIIVDSSECSTTKCKRIGCENSSIEHPEWDGEYCSAQCLLVFCKEAFEQWVKKHQPMS
;
A
#
# COMPACT_ATOMS: atom_id res chain seq x y z
N MET A 1 11.53 10.09 -37.88
CA MET A 1 10.38 9.32 -37.36
C MET A 1 10.93 7.99 -36.89
N ALA A 2 11.05 7.79 -35.58
CA ALA A 2 11.59 6.55 -35.03
C ALA A 2 10.43 5.61 -34.69
N SER A 3 10.32 4.50 -35.41
CA SER A 3 9.35 3.44 -35.14
C SER A 3 9.82 2.64 -33.92
N ILE A 4 9.03 2.61 -32.86
CA ILE A 4 9.26 1.71 -31.72
C ILE A 4 8.59 0.38 -32.07
N GLU A 5 9.39 -0.65 -32.32
CA GLU A 5 8.93 -2.03 -32.43
C GLU A 5 8.55 -2.53 -31.03
N TYR A 6 7.28 -2.86 -30.85
CA TYR A 6 6.75 -3.49 -29.65
C TYR A 6 7.16 -4.97 -29.68
N LEU A 7 8.17 -5.37 -28.91
CA LEU A 7 8.52 -6.78 -28.75
C LEU A 7 7.46 -7.46 -27.85
N SER A 8 6.59 -8.22 -28.51
CA SER A 8 5.62 -9.12 -27.89
C SER A 8 6.21 -10.52 -27.85
N ASP A 9 6.79 -10.91 -26.71
CA ASP A 9 7.15 -12.31 -26.49
C ASP A 9 5.92 -13.10 -26.03
N LYS A 10 5.26 -13.73 -27.00
CA LYS A 10 4.46 -14.94 -26.80
C LYS A 10 5.37 -16.16 -26.83
N ASN A 11 5.48 -16.87 -25.71
CA ASN A 11 5.76 -18.31 -25.64
C ASN A 11 5.62 -18.75 -24.18
N ASN A 12 5.03 -19.88 -23.79
CA ASN A 12 4.23 -20.89 -24.45
C ASN A 12 3.70 -21.76 -23.28
N SER A 13 2.44 -22.18 -23.35
CA SER A 13 1.85 -23.20 -22.50
C SER A 13 2.48 -24.57 -22.75
N ASP A 14 2.96 -25.27 -21.72
CA ASP A 14 2.54 -26.65 -21.40
C ASP A 14 3.33 -27.25 -20.20
N SER A 15 2.59 -27.40 -19.10
CA SER A 15 2.55 -28.44 -18.06
C SER A 15 3.76 -29.33 -17.67
N LEU A 16 3.89 -29.47 -16.34
CA LEU A 16 4.38 -30.59 -15.52
C LEU A 16 5.91 -30.72 -15.24
N ARG A 17 6.35 -30.15 -14.11
CA ARG A 17 6.91 -30.96 -13.00
C ARG A 17 6.85 -30.24 -11.65
N SER A 18 6.13 -30.87 -10.73
CA SER A 18 6.12 -30.59 -9.30
C SER A 18 7.52 -30.80 -8.71
N THR A 19 8.11 -29.76 -8.15
CA THR A 19 9.00 -29.83 -6.98
C THR A 19 8.94 -28.46 -6.29
N THR A 20 7.95 -28.31 -5.42
CA THR A 20 7.85 -27.25 -4.43
C THR A 20 8.99 -27.38 -3.42
N PRO A 21 9.91 -26.41 -3.29
CA PRO A 21 10.46 -26.10 -1.99
C PRO A 21 9.37 -25.32 -1.24
N SER A 22 8.83 -25.92 -0.19
CA SER A 22 7.93 -25.27 0.76
C SER A 22 8.70 -24.13 1.44
N LEU A 23 8.69 -22.94 0.85
CA LEU A 23 9.03 -21.70 1.52
C LEU A 23 7.87 -21.39 2.47
N SER A 24 7.92 -21.98 3.67
CA SER A 24 7.26 -21.40 4.82
C SER A 24 7.94 -20.05 5.07
N ILE A 25 7.42 -19.00 4.42
CA ILE A 25 7.58 -17.65 4.92
C ILE A 25 7.03 -17.73 6.34
N ILE A 26 7.93 -17.74 7.30
CA ILE A 26 7.61 -17.51 8.69
C ILE A 26 7.07 -16.07 8.68
N VAL A 27 5.74 -15.94 8.57
CA VAL A 27 5.06 -14.78 9.12
C VAL A 27 5.38 -14.87 10.59
N ASP A 28 6.42 -14.13 11.00
CA ASP A 28 6.69 -13.89 12.40
C ASP A 28 5.47 -13.11 12.92
N SER A 29 4.53 -13.86 13.47
CA SER A 29 3.35 -13.37 14.16
C SER A 29 3.76 -12.86 15.55
N SER A 30 4.71 -11.92 15.63
CA SER A 30 5.21 -11.42 16.90
C SER A 30 5.58 -9.94 16.90
N GLU A 31 4.67 -9.10 16.39
CA GLU A 31 3.96 -8.14 17.24
C GLU A 31 2.73 -7.64 16.46
N CYS A 32 1.62 -8.38 16.53
CA CYS A 32 0.32 -7.84 16.12
C CYS A 32 -0.08 -6.80 17.18
N SER A 33 0.60 -5.67 17.19
CA SER A 33 0.08 -4.48 17.82
C SER A 33 -1.20 -4.20 17.05
N THR A 34 -2.35 -4.49 17.64
CA THR A 34 -3.66 -4.19 17.04
C THR A 34 -3.84 -2.68 17.10
N THR A 35 -2.98 -1.94 16.42
CA THR A 35 -2.99 -0.49 16.37
C THR A 35 -4.23 -0.09 15.60
N LYS A 36 -4.99 0.84 16.18
CA LYS A 36 -6.16 1.38 15.49
C LYS A 36 -5.70 2.26 14.34
N CYS A 37 -6.51 2.28 13.27
CA CYS A 37 -6.31 3.20 12.16
C CYS A 37 -6.13 4.63 12.69
N LYS A 38 -5.05 5.28 12.26
CA LYS A 38 -4.67 6.61 12.73
C LYS A 38 -5.63 7.71 12.24
N ARG A 39 -6.48 7.43 11.25
CA ARG A 39 -7.49 8.37 10.75
C ARG A 39 -8.52 8.65 11.85
N ILE A 40 -8.73 9.93 12.15
CA ILE A 40 -9.73 10.40 13.11
C ILE A 40 -11.12 9.89 12.70
N GLY A 41 -11.84 9.28 13.63
CA GLY A 41 -13.16 8.70 13.38
C GLY A 41 -13.13 7.38 12.58
N CYS A 42 -12.02 6.65 12.60
CA CYS A 42 -11.95 5.27 12.12
C CYS A 42 -11.73 4.31 13.30
N GLU A 43 -12.54 3.26 13.39
CA GLU A 43 -12.43 2.24 14.45
C GLU A 43 -11.83 0.92 13.97
N ASN A 44 -11.51 0.83 12.68
CA ASN A 44 -10.88 -0.36 12.11
C ASN A 44 -9.45 -0.53 12.63
N SER A 45 -9.02 -1.78 12.74
CA SER A 45 -7.61 -2.10 12.95
C SER A 45 -6.78 -1.71 11.72
N SER A 46 -5.59 -1.20 11.96
CA SER A 46 -4.63 -0.97 10.89
C SER A 46 -4.15 -2.28 10.28
N ILE A 47 -3.70 -2.22 9.04
CA ILE A 47 -3.16 -3.36 8.29
C ILE A 47 -1.69 -3.13 7.98
N GLU A 48 -0.89 -4.17 8.16
CA GLU A 48 0.52 -4.17 7.77
C GLU A 48 0.65 -3.90 6.27
N HIS A 49 1.46 -2.91 5.90
CA HIS A 49 1.70 -2.57 4.51
C HIS A 49 3.04 -1.83 4.34
N PRO A 50 3.83 -2.16 3.30
CA PRO A 50 5.17 -1.61 3.13
C PRO A 50 5.21 -0.10 2.83
N GLU A 51 4.12 0.48 2.35
CA GLU A 51 4.08 1.92 2.01
C GLU A 51 3.66 2.80 3.20
N TRP A 52 3.06 2.24 4.24
CA TRP A 52 2.47 3.02 5.34
C TRP A 52 2.64 2.40 6.73
N ASP A 53 3.64 1.53 6.89
CA ASP A 53 4.14 1.02 8.17
C ASP A 53 3.05 0.53 9.15
N GLY A 54 1.97 -0.07 8.63
CA GLY A 54 0.91 -0.58 9.49
C GLY A 54 0.04 0.49 10.15
N GLU A 55 0.03 1.75 9.69
CA GLU A 55 -0.67 2.85 10.39
C GLU A 55 -2.15 3.03 10.01
N TYR A 56 -2.58 2.48 8.87
CA TYR A 56 -3.91 2.72 8.30
C TYR A 56 -4.60 1.40 7.94
N CYS A 57 -5.93 1.38 8.05
CA CYS A 57 -6.73 0.21 7.65
C CYS A 57 -6.97 0.10 6.14
N SER A 58 -6.71 1.18 5.39
CA SER A 58 -6.89 1.23 3.93
C SER A 58 -6.19 2.45 3.32
N ALA A 59 -5.86 2.36 2.02
CA ALA A 59 -5.35 3.50 1.24
C ALA A 59 -6.31 4.70 1.27
N GLN A 60 -7.63 4.46 1.29
CA GLN A 60 -8.62 5.52 1.40
C GLN A 60 -8.49 6.31 2.71
N CYS A 61 -8.14 5.65 3.83
CA CYS A 61 -7.94 6.34 5.10
C CYS A 61 -6.64 7.17 5.12
N LEU A 62 -5.56 6.65 4.53
CA LEU A 62 -4.31 7.38 4.34
C LEU A 62 -4.52 8.65 3.51
N LEU A 63 -5.19 8.54 2.36
CA LEU A 63 -5.44 9.67 1.46
C LEU A 63 -6.29 10.77 2.11
N VAL A 64 -7.31 10.40 2.89
CA VAL A 64 -8.12 11.36 3.64
C VAL A 64 -7.27 12.09 4.68
N PHE A 65 -6.43 11.35 5.43
CA PHE A 65 -5.52 11.95 6.41
C PHE A 65 -4.52 12.92 5.75
N CYS A 66 -3.91 12.54 4.63
CA CYS A 66 -3.00 13.41 3.88
C CYS A 66 -3.70 14.69 3.39
N LYS A 67 -4.94 14.57 2.90
CA LYS A 67 -5.74 15.72 2.47
C LYS A 67 -6.01 16.67 3.64
N GLU A 68 -6.42 16.18 4.79
CA GLU A 68 -6.68 17.00 5.98
C GLU A 68 -5.42 17.72 6.48
N ALA A 69 -4.29 17.01 6.52
CA ALA A 69 -3.00 17.61 6.88
C ALA A 69 -2.60 18.74 5.90
N PHE A 70 -2.82 18.51 4.60
CA PHE A 70 -2.57 19.51 3.58
C PHE A 70 -3.51 20.71 3.70
N GLU A 71 -4.81 20.51 3.92
CA GLU A 71 -5.77 21.61 4.11
C GLU A 71 -5.42 22.47 5.33
N GLN A 72 -4.99 21.86 6.44
CA GLN A 72 -4.51 22.58 7.61
C GLN A 72 -3.26 23.39 7.32
N TRP A 73 -2.33 22.81 6.56
CA TRP A 73 -1.14 23.52 6.09
C TRP A 73 -1.53 24.72 5.22
N VAL A 74 -2.41 24.53 4.23
CA VAL A 74 -2.89 25.61 3.36
C VAL A 74 -3.53 26.73 4.18
N LYS A 75 -4.42 26.42 5.13
CA LYS A 75 -5.07 27.43 5.99
C LYS A 75 -4.06 28.27 6.78
N LYS A 76 -2.98 27.65 7.26
CA LYS A 76 -1.91 28.35 7.99
C LYS A 76 -1.04 29.23 7.09
N HIS A 77 -0.93 28.88 5.81
CA HIS A 77 0.00 29.49 4.86
C HIS A 77 -0.69 30.28 3.74
N GLN A 78 -2.02 30.42 3.77
CA GLN A 78 -2.72 31.34 2.89
C GLN A 78 -2.45 32.78 3.34
N PRO A 79 -1.92 33.65 2.46
CA PRO A 79 -1.91 35.07 2.75
C PRO A 79 -3.37 35.50 2.92
N MET A 80 -3.69 36.09 4.07
CA MET A 80 -5.00 36.72 4.26
C MET A 80 -5.17 37.75 3.13
N SER A 81 -6.16 37.55 2.26
CA SER A 81 -6.49 38.48 1.19
C SER A 81 -7.18 39.71 1.75
#